data_AF-A0A925Q3Q4-F1
#
_entry.id   AF-A0A925Q3Q4-F1
#
_cell.length_a   1.000
_cell.length_b   1.000
_cell.length_c   1.000
_cell.angle_alpha   90.00
_cell.angle_beta   90.00
_cell.angle_gamma   90.00
#
_symmetry.space_group_name_H-M   'P 1'
#
loop_
_entity.id
_entity.type
_entity.pdbx_description
1 polymer ?
#
loop_
_entity_poly.entity_id
_entity_poly.type
_entity_poly.pdbx_seq_one_letter_code
_entity_poly.pdbx_strand_id
1 'polypeptide(L)'
;MPRFKLAIPRYRCVLKSLICALSLLAVVTGSGNPNEAQAQTPAAGDIVFSQVYTRGGNPSSTYKDNFIELFNRSNAAVDISGWPIYIGSDTGTFSTAISFTSSRGLSIPPGGYLLIVFETTGSSGGALPFFDLFVPQFGQFSINLPPSGKLALARPNSGFSGQCPLSNPGLMDLIGYGSTANCFEGSGPTATLSNTTAAIRNAAGCTDTNNNASDFTVTTPTPRNSSFPNHSCSANQIDDADFFVRQHYADFLNRQPDTSGLAFWRNQITSCGTNQACIELKRINVSAAFFLSVEFQETGYLVYRTYKAAYGNLPNAPVPVKLDEFLPDTQMISQGVVVNAPGWEQQLENNKVAFFVDFVSRLRFRNAYPTTLTPAEFVDALFAKAVVAPSASERAAAVGEFGSAVDTADTAARARALRRVAENSTLGQQERNRAFVLMQYFGYLRRNPNDPPEPTLDFQGYNFWLNKLNQFNGDYIAAEMVKAFITSSEYRQRFGP
;
A
#
# COMPACT_ATOMS: atom_id res chain seq x y z
N MET A 1 65.72 0.87 35.89
CA MET A 1 65.89 0.92 37.37
C MET A 1 65.12 2.13 37.88
N PRO A 2 64.46 2.13 39.05
CA PRO A 2 63.90 1.05 39.89
C PRO A 2 62.35 1.13 39.99
N ARG A 3 61.61 0.00 39.99
CA ARG A 3 61.07 -0.77 41.13
C ARG A 3 60.11 -0.03 42.05
N PHE A 4 58.89 -0.56 42.17
CA PHE A 4 58.37 -0.98 43.48
C PHE A 4 57.72 -2.37 43.40
N LYS A 5 58.23 -3.24 44.28
CA LYS A 5 57.76 -4.59 44.61
C LYS A 5 56.79 -4.49 45.78
N LEU A 6 55.90 -5.50 45.94
CA LEU A 6 55.61 -6.32 47.14
C LEU A 6 54.26 -7.02 46.90
N ALA A 7 53.96 -8.27 47.28
CA ALA A 7 54.66 -9.31 48.01
C ALA A 7 53.96 -10.67 47.73
N ILE A 8 54.67 -11.79 47.90
CA ILE A 8 54.15 -13.17 47.95
C ILE A 8 54.43 -13.72 49.35
N PRO A 9 53.53 -14.52 49.94
CA PRO A 9 53.91 -15.84 50.49
C PRO A 9 52.87 -16.92 50.09
N ARG A 10 53.18 -18.06 49.44
CA ARG A 10 54.02 -19.25 49.71
C ARG A 10 53.36 -20.39 50.52
N TYR A 11 53.10 -21.50 49.80
CA TYR A 11 53.10 -22.94 50.17
C TYR A 11 51.98 -23.44 51.12
N ARG A 12 51.41 -24.65 51.08
CA ARG A 12 51.69 -25.98 50.48
C ARG A 12 50.47 -26.87 50.87
N CYS A 13 50.02 -27.84 50.06
CA CYS A 13 49.83 -29.24 50.52
C CYS A 13 49.41 -30.18 49.39
N VAL A 14 50.06 -31.34 49.34
CA VAL A 14 49.82 -32.51 48.50
C VAL A 14 48.98 -33.50 49.32
N LEU A 15 47.91 -34.11 48.79
CA LEU A 15 47.59 -35.51 49.11
C LEU A 15 46.59 -36.18 48.13
N LYS A 16 46.89 -37.47 47.94
CA LYS A 16 46.33 -38.56 47.13
C LYS A 16 44.84 -38.92 47.35
N SER A 17 44.24 -39.42 46.25
CA SER A 17 43.30 -40.56 46.10
C SER A 17 42.02 -40.67 46.96
N LEU A 18 40.83 -40.69 46.33
CA LEU A 18 40.03 -41.90 46.03
C LEU A 18 38.68 -41.55 45.36
N ILE A 19 38.21 -42.50 44.55
CA ILE A 19 37.03 -42.56 43.68
C ILE A 19 35.69 -42.33 44.42
N CYS A 20 34.77 -41.55 43.83
CA CYS A 20 33.33 -41.83 43.91
C CYS A 20 32.62 -41.26 42.67
N ALA A 21 31.97 -42.12 41.90
CA ALA A 21 31.24 -41.76 40.69
C ALA A 21 29.96 -40.97 41.03
N LEU A 22 29.76 -39.83 40.39
CA LEU A 22 28.46 -39.20 40.21
C LEU A 22 28.49 -38.38 38.91
N SER A 23 27.88 -38.91 37.84
CA SER A 23 27.66 -38.20 36.59
C SER A 23 26.64 -37.07 36.83
N LEU A 24 27.11 -35.84 36.93
CA LEU A 24 26.26 -34.65 37.05
C LEU A 24 25.88 -34.14 35.66
N LEU A 25 24.57 -34.05 35.42
CA LEU A 25 23.93 -33.34 34.32
C LEU A 25 24.55 -31.95 34.13
N ALA A 26 25.13 -31.70 32.96
CA ALA A 26 25.26 -30.34 32.45
C ALA A 26 23.91 -29.94 31.86
N VAL A 27 23.11 -29.19 32.63
CA VAL A 27 21.97 -28.47 32.08
C VAL A 27 22.54 -27.41 31.14
N VAL A 28 22.48 -27.67 29.84
CA VAL A 28 22.64 -26.63 28.82
C VAL A 28 21.40 -25.75 28.95
N THR A 29 21.49 -24.68 29.74
CA THR A 29 20.56 -23.56 29.62
C THR A 29 20.87 -22.90 28.29
N GLY A 30 20.10 -23.25 27.26
CA GLY A 30 20.13 -22.56 25.98
C GLY A 30 19.82 -21.09 26.22
N SER A 31 20.82 -20.24 26.07
CA SER A 31 20.62 -18.80 25.93
C SER A 31 19.99 -18.55 24.56
N GLY A 32 18.66 -18.60 24.51
CA GLY A 32 17.89 -18.16 23.36
C GLY A 32 18.15 -16.68 23.09
N ASN A 33 18.35 -16.34 21.81
CA ASN A 33 18.52 -14.98 21.34
C ASN A 33 17.21 -14.20 21.59
N PRO A 34 17.23 -12.99 22.20
CA PRO A 34 16.00 -12.25 22.53
C PRO A 34 15.23 -11.68 21.30
N ASN A 35 15.64 -12.03 20.08
CA ASN A 35 15.07 -11.54 18.82
C ASN A 35 14.45 -12.65 17.93
N GLU A 36 14.33 -13.89 18.40
CA GLU A 36 13.42 -14.82 17.74
C GLU A 36 11.99 -14.51 18.19
N ALA A 37 11.22 -13.88 17.31
CA ALA A 37 9.79 -13.69 17.50
C ALA A 37 9.17 -15.08 17.76
N GLN A 38 8.75 -15.33 19.00
CA GLN A 38 7.95 -16.52 19.29
C GLN A 38 6.65 -16.38 18.50
N ALA A 39 6.36 -17.35 17.64
CA ALA A 39 5.09 -17.40 16.92
C ALA A 39 3.96 -17.40 17.97
N GLN A 40 3.17 -16.33 18.00
CA GLN A 40 2.02 -16.22 18.88
C GLN A 40 1.07 -17.39 18.58
N THR A 41 0.60 -18.09 19.62
CA THR A 41 -0.42 -19.12 19.42
C THR A 41 -1.69 -18.43 18.89
N PRO A 42 -2.21 -18.80 17.70
CA PRO A 42 -3.34 -18.09 17.09
C PRO A 42 -4.57 -18.17 17.99
N ALA A 43 -5.25 -17.07 18.28
CA ALA A 43 -6.51 -17.05 19.01
C ALA A 43 -7.64 -17.69 18.19
N ALA A 44 -8.74 -18.05 18.87
CA ALA A 44 -9.97 -18.41 18.15
C ALA A 44 -10.43 -17.23 17.29
N GLY A 45 -10.84 -17.49 16.05
CA GLY A 45 -11.16 -16.46 15.06
C GLY A 45 -9.96 -15.87 14.29
N ASP A 46 -8.72 -16.28 14.56
CA ASP A 46 -7.54 -15.81 13.79
C ASP A 46 -7.49 -16.43 12.40
N ILE A 47 -7.74 -17.74 12.28
CA ILE A 47 -7.92 -18.42 11.00
C ILE A 47 -9.40 -18.74 10.80
N VAL A 48 -9.97 -18.21 9.74
CA VAL A 48 -11.40 -18.35 9.43
C VAL A 48 -11.62 -18.94 8.05
N PHE A 49 -12.74 -19.63 7.87
CA PHE A 49 -13.37 -19.88 6.59
C PHE A 49 -13.73 -18.53 5.95
N SER A 50 -13.08 -18.19 4.84
CA SER A 50 -13.39 -16.98 4.10
C SER A 50 -14.37 -17.24 2.96
N GLN A 51 -14.34 -18.43 2.35
CA GLN A 51 -15.29 -18.83 1.33
C GLN A 51 -15.59 -20.33 1.35
N VAL A 52 -16.84 -20.68 1.04
CA VAL A 52 -17.29 -22.07 0.93
C VAL A 52 -18.18 -22.22 -0.31
N TYR A 53 -17.75 -23.09 -1.23
CA TYR A 53 -18.47 -23.43 -2.46
C TYR A 53 -18.61 -24.94 -2.61
N THR A 54 -19.86 -25.43 -2.69
CA THR A 54 -20.19 -26.84 -2.47
C THR A 54 -20.95 -27.50 -3.61
N ARG A 55 -21.13 -26.78 -4.72
CA ARG A 55 -21.99 -27.21 -5.83
C ARG A 55 -21.25 -27.43 -7.15
N GLY A 56 -19.93 -27.57 -7.13
CA GLY A 56 -19.12 -27.78 -8.32
C GLY A 56 -19.52 -28.99 -9.14
N GLY A 57 -19.33 -28.91 -10.46
CA GLY A 57 -19.46 -30.04 -11.37
C GLY A 57 -20.89 -30.30 -11.84
N ASN A 58 -21.89 -29.69 -11.20
CA ASN A 58 -23.31 -29.78 -11.57
C ASN A 58 -23.64 -28.89 -12.78
N PRO A 59 -24.72 -29.18 -13.54
CA PRO A 59 -25.16 -28.30 -14.63
C PRO A 59 -25.26 -26.83 -14.17
N SER A 60 -24.67 -25.92 -14.95
CA SER A 60 -24.59 -24.47 -14.66
C SER A 60 -23.72 -24.08 -13.46
N SER A 61 -22.85 -24.96 -12.98
CA SER A 61 -21.88 -24.61 -11.93
C SER A 61 -20.91 -23.53 -12.39
N THR A 62 -20.57 -22.59 -11.51
CA THR A 62 -19.51 -21.61 -11.81
C THR A 62 -18.16 -22.31 -11.98
N TYR A 63 -17.83 -23.23 -11.07
CA TYR A 63 -16.60 -24.02 -11.10
C TYR A 63 -16.89 -25.52 -11.15
N LYS A 64 -15.98 -26.27 -11.78
CA LYS A 64 -16.03 -27.74 -11.85
C LYS A 64 -15.88 -28.39 -10.47
N ASP A 65 -15.01 -27.85 -9.62
CA ASP A 65 -14.69 -28.46 -8.34
C ASP A 65 -15.23 -27.63 -7.17
N ASN A 66 -15.39 -28.28 -6.03
CA ASN A 66 -15.76 -27.64 -4.78
C ASN A 66 -14.53 -26.98 -4.15
N PHE A 67 -14.72 -25.99 -3.27
CA PHE A 67 -13.60 -25.42 -2.54
C PHE A 67 -13.96 -24.88 -1.15
N ILE A 68 -12.94 -24.85 -0.30
CA ILE A 68 -12.87 -24.08 0.93
C ILE A 68 -11.71 -23.10 0.80
N GLU A 69 -11.92 -21.86 1.20
CA GLU A 69 -10.87 -20.86 1.34
C GLU A 69 -10.70 -20.51 2.82
N LEU A 70 -9.47 -20.57 3.32
CA LEU A 70 -9.10 -20.09 4.64
C LEU A 70 -8.42 -18.72 4.55
N PHE A 71 -8.57 -17.91 5.58
CA PHE A 71 -7.98 -16.58 5.68
C PHE A 71 -7.40 -16.34 7.07
N ASN A 72 -6.21 -15.74 7.12
CA ASN A 72 -5.56 -15.36 8.36
C ASN A 72 -5.84 -13.88 8.69
N ARG A 73 -6.74 -13.64 9.64
CA ARG A 73 -7.13 -12.31 10.13
C ARG A 73 -6.11 -11.69 11.09
N SER A 74 -5.19 -12.50 11.62
CA SER A 74 -4.23 -12.06 12.61
C SER A 74 -3.13 -11.19 11.98
N ASN A 75 -2.30 -10.61 12.83
CA ASN A 75 -1.12 -9.84 12.45
C ASN A 75 0.18 -10.68 12.39
N ALA A 76 0.08 -12.00 12.53
CA ALA A 76 1.22 -12.93 12.53
C ALA A 76 0.99 -14.08 11.54
N ALA A 77 2.08 -14.67 11.03
CA ALA A 77 1.98 -15.87 10.22
C ALA A 77 1.51 -17.06 11.09
N VAL A 78 0.61 -17.87 10.55
CA VAL A 78 0.03 -19.02 11.27
C VAL A 78 0.26 -20.29 10.46
N ASP A 79 0.97 -21.25 11.05
CA ASP A 79 1.12 -22.59 10.48
C ASP A 79 -0.08 -23.47 10.86
N ILE A 80 -0.85 -23.86 9.83
CA ILE A 80 -2.03 -24.70 9.99
C ILE A 80 -1.75 -26.19 9.76
N SER A 81 -0.47 -26.60 9.76
CA SER A 81 -0.09 -28.02 9.63
C SER A 81 -0.76 -28.88 10.69
N GLY A 82 -1.47 -29.92 10.24
CA GLY A 82 -2.19 -30.86 11.09
C GLY A 82 -3.49 -30.34 11.70
N TRP A 83 -3.96 -29.14 11.32
CA TRP A 83 -5.25 -28.64 11.76
C TRP A 83 -6.37 -29.41 11.05
N PRO A 84 -7.28 -30.09 11.78
CA PRO A 84 -8.39 -30.78 11.15
C PRO A 84 -9.50 -29.82 10.72
N ILE A 85 -10.01 -30.03 9.50
CA ILE A 85 -11.27 -29.50 9.00
C ILE A 85 -12.30 -30.62 9.09
N TYR A 86 -13.29 -30.43 9.95
CA TYR A 86 -14.42 -31.34 10.12
C TYR A 86 -15.56 -30.96 9.18
N ILE A 87 -16.16 -31.97 8.56
CA ILE A 87 -17.26 -31.84 7.59
C ILE A 87 -18.45 -32.65 8.09
N GLY A 88 -19.64 -32.04 8.06
CA GLY A 88 -20.90 -32.70 8.40
C GLY A 88 -22.05 -32.22 7.52
N SER A 89 -23.09 -33.06 7.41
CA SER A 89 -24.37 -32.62 6.81
C SER A 89 -25.06 -31.58 7.70
N ASP A 90 -26.08 -30.94 7.15
CA ASP A 90 -26.87 -29.91 7.82
C ASP A 90 -27.38 -30.36 9.21
N THR A 91 -27.84 -31.61 9.34
CA THR A 91 -28.49 -32.15 10.55
C THR A 91 -27.73 -33.32 11.20
N GLY A 92 -26.70 -33.85 10.54
CA GLY A 92 -25.90 -35.00 11.01
C GLY A 92 -24.80 -34.61 11.99
N THR A 93 -24.01 -35.58 12.45
CA THR A 93 -22.76 -35.30 13.18
C THR A 93 -21.64 -34.90 12.21
N PHE A 94 -20.58 -34.29 12.71
CA PHE A 94 -19.33 -34.22 11.94
C PHE A 94 -18.81 -35.66 11.73
N SER A 95 -18.80 -36.11 10.47
CA SER A 95 -18.53 -37.52 10.11
C SER A 95 -17.20 -37.70 9.38
N THR A 96 -16.65 -36.61 8.84
CA THR A 96 -15.41 -36.61 8.08
C THR A 96 -14.48 -35.55 8.64
N ALA A 97 -13.19 -35.87 8.74
CA ALA A 97 -12.16 -34.91 9.10
C ALA A 97 -10.99 -35.05 8.13
N ILE A 98 -10.51 -33.92 7.61
CA ILE A 98 -9.31 -33.86 6.78
C ILE A 98 -8.28 -32.99 7.46
N SER A 99 -7.01 -33.32 7.32
CA SER A 99 -5.90 -32.46 7.74
C SER A 99 -4.77 -32.60 6.75
N PHE A 100 -3.96 -31.56 6.64
CA PHE A 100 -2.83 -31.51 5.74
C PHE A 100 -1.57 -31.34 6.55
N THR A 101 -0.49 -32.00 6.14
CA THR A 101 0.81 -31.89 6.81
C THR A 101 1.88 -31.62 5.75
N SER A 102 2.87 -30.82 6.13
CA SER A 102 4.01 -30.47 5.29
C SER A 102 5.26 -30.45 6.15
N SER A 103 6.35 -31.05 5.67
CA SER A 103 7.65 -30.98 6.34
C SER A 103 8.24 -29.57 6.36
N ARG A 104 7.69 -28.64 5.56
CA ARG A 104 8.06 -27.22 5.51
C ARG A 104 7.04 -26.31 6.22
N GLY A 105 6.03 -26.88 6.86
CA GLY A 105 4.86 -26.14 7.34
C GLY A 105 3.86 -25.79 6.24
N LEU A 106 2.67 -25.38 6.67
CA LEU A 106 1.56 -24.86 5.87
C LEU A 106 1.20 -23.49 6.45
N SER A 107 2.12 -22.54 6.29
CA SER A 107 2.00 -21.20 6.85
C SER A 107 1.11 -20.32 5.98
N ILE A 108 0.10 -19.69 6.60
CA ILE A 108 -0.68 -18.60 6.01
C ILE A 108 -0.14 -17.28 6.58
N PRO A 109 0.43 -16.37 5.76
CA PRO A 109 0.94 -15.09 6.26
C PRO A 109 -0.21 -14.22 6.82
N PRO A 110 0.08 -13.15 7.59
CA PRO A 110 -0.94 -12.18 8.02
C PRO A 110 -1.71 -11.66 6.82
N GLY A 111 -3.03 -11.73 6.86
CA GLY A 111 -3.91 -11.36 5.75
C GLY A 111 -3.83 -12.28 4.52
N GLY A 112 -3.14 -13.41 4.61
CA GLY A 112 -3.01 -14.37 3.52
C GLY A 112 -4.23 -15.27 3.37
N TYR A 113 -4.39 -15.85 2.18
CA TYR A 113 -5.41 -16.84 1.86
C TYR A 113 -4.79 -18.20 1.58
N LEU A 114 -5.59 -19.25 1.77
CA LEU A 114 -5.23 -20.62 1.37
C LEU A 114 -6.45 -21.31 0.77
N LEU A 115 -6.34 -21.73 -0.49
CA LEU A 115 -7.41 -22.35 -1.26
C LEU A 115 -7.26 -23.87 -1.28
N ILE A 116 -8.28 -24.56 -0.80
CA ILE A 116 -8.38 -26.03 -0.75
C ILE A 116 -9.46 -26.46 -1.73
N VAL A 117 -9.07 -27.21 -2.75
CA VAL A 117 -9.99 -27.73 -3.78
C VAL A 117 -10.37 -29.16 -3.48
N PHE A 118 -11.65 -29.46 -3.66
CA PHE A 118 -12.25 -30.78 -3.50
C PHE A 118 -12.75 -31.22 -4.87
N GLU A 119 -12.09 -32.23 -5.43
CA GLU A 119 -12.46 -32.79 -6.72
C GLU A 119 -13.92 -33.24 -6.70
N THR A 120 -14.66 -32.99 -7.78
CA THR A 120 -16.00 -33.55 -7.95
C THR A 120 -16.05 -34.53 -9.13
N THR A 121 -17.07 -35.39 -9.15
CA THR A 121 -17.32 -36.30 -10.28
C THR A 121 -18.04 -35.64 -11.45
N GLY A 122 -18.52 -34.40 -11.27
CA GLY A 122 -19.22 -33.64 -12.29
C GLY A 122 -18.25 -32.99 -13.29
N SER A 123 -18.76 -32.69 -14.49
CA SER A 123 -17.97 -32.16 -15.60
C SER A 123 -18.29 -30.70 -15.95
N SER A 124 -19.29 -30.09 -15.30
CA SER A 124 -19.75 -28.74 -15.63
C SER A 124 -19.06 -27.66 -14.78
N GLY A 125 -18.75 -26.52 -15.41
CA GLY A 125 -18.16 -25.34 -14.77
C GLY A 125 -16.72 -25.06 -15.22
N GLY A 126 -16.24 -23.85 -14.92
CA GLY A 126 -14.88 -23.44 -15.24
C GLY A 126 -13.82 -24.08 -14.34
N ALA A 127 -12.56 -24.01 -14.75
CA ALA A 127 -11.45 -24.33 -13.86
C ALA A 127 -11.33 -23.26 -12.75
N LEU A 128 -10.96 -23.68 -11.55
CA LEU A 128 -10.56 -22.77 -10.49
C LEU A 128 -9.21 -22.11 -10.83
N PRO A 129 -8.91 -20.91 -10.30
CA PRO A 129 -7.54 -20.39 -10.31
C PRO A 129 -6.58 -21.38 -9.63
N PHE A 130 -5.27 -21.17 -9.77
CA PHE A 130 -4.27 -22.02 -9.09
C PHE A 130 -4.67 -22.24 -7.62
N PHE A 131 -4.66 -23.49 -7.15
CA PHE A 131 -5.02 -23.84 -5.78
C PHE A 131 -3.77 -24.22 -4.99
N ASP A 132 -3.87 -24.11 -3.66
CA ASP A 132 -2.75 -24.44 -2.76
C ASP A 132 -2.77 -25.92 -2.37
N LEU A 133 -3.96 -26.46 -2.09
CA LEU A 133 -4.17 -27.84 -1.67
C LEU A 133 -5.29 -28.50 -2.49
N PHE A 134 -5.18 -29.81 -2.69
CA PHE A 134 -6.12 -30.59 -3.48
C PHE A 134 -6.53 -31.86 -2.74
N VAL A 135 -7.83 -32.12 -2.70
CA VAL A 135 -8.45 -33.32 -2.14
C VAL A 135 -9.03 -34.13 -3.30
N PRO A 136 -8.34 -35.20 -3.76
CA PRO A 136 -8.81 -36.04 -4.84
C PRO A 136 -9.93 -36.97 -4.37
N GLN A 137 -10.61 -37.55 -5.36
CA GLN A 137 -11.53 -38.67 -5.17
C GLN A 137 -10.74 -39.99 -5.06
N PHE A 138 -11.02 -40.82 -4.05
CA PHE A 138 -10.32 -42.10 -3.84
C PHE A 138 -11.25 -43.30 -4.08
N GLY A 139 -11.55 -43.58 -5.35
CA GLY A 139 -12.37 -44.73 -5.72
C GLY A 139 -13.77 -44.65 -5.10
N GLN A 140 -14.11 -45.59 -4.20
CA GLN A 140 -15.41 -45.56 -3.49
C GLN A 140 -15.46 -44.57 -2.33
N PHE A 141 -14.33 -44.02 -1.88
CA PHE A 141 -14.27 -43.01 -0.84
C PHE A 141 -14.20 -41.62 -1.47
N SER A 142 -15.34 -40.93 -1.45
CA SER A 142 -15.46 -39.54 -1.90
C SER A 142 -15.50 -38.59 -0.70
N ILE A 143 -14.56 -37.65 -0.64
CA ILE A 143 -14.62 -36.55 0.33
C ILE A 143 -15.28 -35.38 -0.38
N ASN A 144 -16.59 -35.25 -0.21
CA ASN A 144 -17.38 -34.18 -0.80
C ASN A 144 -17.88 -33.21 0.27
N LEU A 145 -17.98 -31.93 -0.10
CA LEU A 145 -18.70 -30.94 0.69
C LEU A 145 -20.20 -31.12 0.42
N PRO A 146 -21.05 -31.29 1.44
CA PRO A 146 -22.48 -31.45 1.24
C PRO A 146 -23.09 -30.14 0.72
N PRO A 147 -24.18 -30.19 -0.08
CA PRO A 147 -24.81 -29.00 -0.68
C PRO A 147 -25.46 -28.07 0.37
N SER A 148 -25.87 -28.61 1.51
CA SER A 148 -26.22 -27.90 2.76
C SER A 148 -25.50 -28.64 3.89
N GLY A 149 -24.86 -27.91 4.82
CA GLY A 149 -23.90 -28.54 5.70
C GLY A 149 -23.30 -27.65 6.75
N LYS A 150 -22.24 -28.18 7.37
CA LYS A 150 -21.43 -27.49 8.36
C LYS A 150 -19.96 -27.89 8.26
N LEU A 151 -19.10 -26.91 8.49
CA LEU A 151 -17.64 -27.06 8.53
C LEU A 151 -17.12 -26.48 9.84
N ALA A 152 -16.12 -27.13 10.42
CA ALA A 152 -15.45 -26.65 11.61
C ALA A 152 -13.94 -26.84 11.47
N LEU A 153 -13.18 -25.76 11.67
CA LEU A 153 -11.73 -25.78 11.73
C LEU A 153 -11.32 -25.90 13.19
N ALA A 154 -10.37 -26.78 13.51
CA ALA A 154 -9.86 -26.92 14.86
C ALA A 154 -8.33 -26.97 14.91
N ARG A 155 -7.76 -26.73 16.09
CA ARG A 155 -6.32 -26.92 16.32
C ARG A 155 -5.93 -28.41 16.24
N PRO A 156 -4.64 -28.71 16.03
CA PRO A 156 -4.15 -30.08 16.14
C PRO A 156 -4.44 -30.63 17.53
N ASN A 157 -4.83 -31.91 17.60
CA ASN A 157 -5.14 -32.64 18.83
C ASN A 157 -6.33 -32.11 19.65
N SER A 158 -7.12 -31.17 19.13
CA SER A 158 -8.33 -30.66 19.80
C SER A 158 -9.62 -31.22 19.21
N GLY A 159 -9.59 -32.50 18.81
CA GLY A 159 -10.74 -33.14 18.20
C GLY A 159 -11.96 -33.17 19.12
N PHE A 160 -13.14 -33.13 18.53
CA PHE A 160 -14.42 -33.20 19.23
C PHE A 160 -15.30 -34.32 18.68
N SER A 161 -16.26 -34.74 19.49
CA SER A 161 -17.35 -35.63 19.13
C SER A 161 -18.69 -34.91 19.30
N GLY A 162 -19.68 -35.26 18.47
CA GLY A 162 -21.05 -34.75 18.59
C GLY A 162 -21.53 -33.88 17.42
N GLN A 163 -22.65 -33.21 17.66
CA GLN A 163 -23.41 -32.45 16.65
C GLN A 163 -22.88 -31.02 16.47
N CYS A 164 -22.44 -30.36 17.57
CA CYS A 164 -22.01 -28.97 17.52
C CYS A 164 -20.94 -28.63 18.58
N PRO A 165 -19.69 -28.32 18.17
CA PRO A 165 -18.54 -28.15 19.08
C PRO A 165 -18.29 -26.71 19.55
N LEU A 166 -19.32 -25.84 19.63
CA LEU A 166 -19.13 -24.41 19.95
C LEU A 166 -18.45 -24.15 21.30
N SER A 167 -18.52 -25.09 22.24
CA SER A 167 -17.85 -25.00 23.55
C SER A 167 -16.43 -25.58 23.56
N ASN A 168 -15.95 -26.15 22.45
CA ASN A 168 -14.62 -26.74 22.40
C ASN A 168 -13.55 -25.62 22.30
N PRO A 169 -12.60 -25.54 23.23
CA PRO A 169 -11.60 -24.47 23.26
C PRO A 169 -10.56 -24.54 22.12
N GLY A 170 -10.51 -25.66 21.38
CA GLY A 170 -9.69 -25.80 20.18
C GLY A 170 -10.45 -25.60 18.89
N LEU A 171 -11.75 -25.27 18.93
CA LEU A 171 -12.47 -24.78 17.76
C LEU A 171 -11.90 -23.42 17.36
N MET A 172 -11.62 -23.26 16.08
CA MET A 172 -11.01 -22.07 15.50
C MET A 172 -12.01 -21.19 14.77
N ASP A 173 -12.84 -21.83 13.95
CA ASP A 173 -13.93 -21.21 13.23
C ASP A 173 -14.95 -22.29 12.87
N LEU A 174 -16.22 -21.89 12.74
CA LEU A 174 -17.30 -22.78 12.36
C LEU A 174 -18.29 -22.06 11.44
N ILE A 175 -18.63 -22.72 10.32
CA ILE A 175 -19.65 -22.24 9.40
C ILE A 175 -20.72 -23.30 9.19
N GLY A 176 -21.98 -22.95 9.49
CA GLY A 176 -23.16 -23.69 9.01
C GLY A 176 -23.76 -22.98 7.80
N TYR A 177 -24.16 -23.71 6.76
CA TYR A 177 -24.73 -23.17 5.53
C TYR A 177 -25.95 -23.97 5.05
N GLY A 178 -26.98 -23.24 4.58
CA GLY A 178 -28.28 -23.79 4.23
C GLY A 178 -29.28 -23.69 5.38
N SER A 179 -30.57 -23.65 5.03
CA SER A 179 -31.66 -23.31 5.98
C SER A 179 -31.90 -24.33 7.10
N THR A 180 -31.33 -25.53 7.01
CA THR A 180 -31.52 -26.65 7.94
C THR A 180 -30.26 -26.98 8.74
N ALA A 181 -29.16 -26.25 8.54
CA ALA A 181 -27.94 -26.47 9.29
C ALA A 181 -28.20 -26.25 10.79
N ASN A 182 -27.91 -27.26 11.61
CA ASN A 182 -28.21 -27.27 13.05
C ASN A 182 -27.01 -26.93 13.95
N CYS A 183 -25.88 -26.58 13.34
CA CYS A 183 -24.72 -26.07 14.02
C CYS A 183 -24.09 -24.97 13.17
N PHE A 184 -23.96 -23.80 13.77
CA PHE A 184 -23.50 -22.54 13.19
C PHE A 184 -23.09 -21.63 14.33
N GLU A 185 -22.29 -20.62 14.05
CA GLU A 185 -22.01 -19.56 15.02
C GLU A 185 -23.12 -18.52 15.01
N GLY A 186 -23.45 -17.99 16.18
CA GLY A 186 -24.39 -16.89 16.37
C GLY A 186 -25.86 -17.29 16.16
N SER A 187 -26.62 -16.42 15.50
CA SER A 187 -28.08 -16.50 15.46
C SER A 187 -28.65 -17.43 14.40
N GLY A 188 -27.83 -17.89 13.44
CA GLY A 188 -28.29 -18.74 12.34
C GLY A 188 -27.16 -19.12 11.38
N PRO A 189 -27.37 -20.13 10.51
CA PRO A 189 -26.43 -20.45 9.45
C PRO A 189 -26.43 -19.36 8.37
N THR A 190 -25.42 -19.37 7.50
CA THR A 190 -25.47 -18.60 6.26
C THR A 190 -26.52 -19.19 5.29
N ALA A 191 -26.94 -18.38 4.32
CA ALA A 191 -28.00 -18.72 3.39
C ALA A 191 -27.67 -19.92 2.50
N THR A 192 -28.70 -20.47 1.84
CA THR A 192 -28.58 -21.64 0.95
C THR A 192 -27.69 -21.35 -0.25
N LEU A 193 -26.71 -22.23 -0.49
CA LEU A 193 -25.81 -22.15 -1.65
C LEU A 193 -26.43 -22.80 -2.88
N SER A 194 -26.09 -22.27 -4.05
CA SER A 194 -26.54 -22.74 -5.37
C SER A 194 -25.35 -23.11 -6.26
N ASN A 195 -25.62 -23.59 -7.48
CA ASN A 195 -24.55 -23.94 -8.44
C ASN A 195 -23.71 -22.72 -8.83
N THR A 196 -24.23 -21.51 -8.65
CA THR A 196 -23.54 -20.26 -9.04
C THR A 196 -23.16 -19.38 -7.86
N THR A 197 -23.34 -19.86 -6.62
CA THR A 197 -23.09 -19.05 -5.43
C THR A 197 -22.28 -19.78 -4.35
N ALA A 198 -21.45 -19.03 -3.66
CA ALA A 198 -20.69 -19.45 -2.48
C ALA A 198 -21.09 -18.59 -1.27
N ALA A 199 -20.87 -19.10 -0.07
CA ALA A 199 -20.83 -18.26 1.12
C ALA A 199 -19.50 -17.52 1.12
N ILE A 200 -19.53 -16.19 1.20
CA ILE A 200 -18.35 -15.33 1.21
C ILE A 200 -18.35 -14.50 2.48
N ARG A 201 -17.32 -14.67 3.33
CA ARG A 201 -17.15 -13.90 4.55
C ARG A 201 -16.91 -12.43 4.20
N ASN A 202 -17.64 -11.54 4.85
CA ASN A 202 -17.66 -10.11 4.57
C ASN A 202 -16.29 -9.46 4.87
N ALA A 203 -16.08 -8.26 4.29
CA ALA A 203 -14.81 -7.55 4.34
C ALA A 203 -13.62 -8.44 3.95
N ALA A 204 -13.79 -9.20 2.86
CA ALA A 204 -12.78 -10.10 2.32
C ALA A 204 -12.24 -11.17 3.31
N GLY A 205 -12.98 -11.45 4.39
CA GLY A 205 -12.59 -12.39 5.44
C GLY A 205 -12.41 -11.74 6.81
N CYS A 206 -12.37 -10.40 6.90
CA CYS A 206 -12.09 -9.70 8.15
C CYS A 206 -13.28 -9.59 9.10
N THR A 207 -14.51 -9.65 8.59
CA THR A 207 -15.71 -9.60 9.42
C THR A 207 -16.00 -10.98 10.00
N ASP A 208 -15.82 -11.10 11.30
CA ASP A 208 -16.15 -12.29 12.07
C ASP A 208 -16.58 -11.85 13.45
N THR A 209 -17.89 -11.88 13.66
CA THR A 209 -18.59 -11.51 14.88
C THR A 209 -19.06 -12.74 15.64
N ASN A 210 -18.53 -13.93 15.28
CA ASN A 210 -19.05 -15.24 15.68
C ASN A 210 -20.54 -15.39 15.33
N ASN A 211 -20.96 -14.88 14.17
CA ASN A 211 -22.34 -15.01 13.71
C ASN A 211 -22.41 -15.22 12.19
N ASN A 212 -22.60 -16.49 11.78
CA ASN A 212 -22.55 -16.86 10.37
C ASN A 212 -23.61 -16.14 9.52
N ALA A 213 -24.78 -15.84 10.08
CA ALA A 213 -25.87 -15.16 9.38
C ALA A 213 -25.54 -13.70 9.02
N SER A 214 -24.72 -13.00 9.82
CA SER A 214 -24.28 -11.62 9.55
C SER A 214 -22.91 -11.52 8.89
N ASP A 215 -22.06 -12.52 9.10
CA ASP A 215 -20.67 -12.48 8.65
C ASP A 215 -20.49 -12.94 7.21
N PHE A 216 -21.46 -13.65 6.63
CA PHE A 216 -21.38 -14.16 5.27
C PHE A 216 -22.46 -13.58 4.35
N THR A 217 -22.06 -13.27 3.12
CA THR A 217 -22.96 -12.98 2.00
C THR A 217 -22.92 -14.13 1.00
N VAL A 218 -24.08 -14.54 0.47
CA VAL A 218 -24.16 -15.57 -0.58
C VAL A 218 -24.20 -14.90 -1.96
N THR A 219 -23.13 -15.05 -2.74
CA THR A 219 -22.98 -14.44 -4.07
C THR A 219 -22.03 -15.27 -4.94
N THR A 220 -21.75 -14.82 -6.16
CA THR A 220 -20.83 -15.50 -7.08
C THR A 220 -19.45 -15.71 -6.45
N PRO A 221 -18.89 -16.94 -6.49
CA PRO A 221 -17.60 -17.24 -5.86
C PRO A 221 -16.44 -16.43 -6.46
N THR A 222 -15.52 -15.99 -5.61
CA THR A 222 -14.31 -15.23 -5.98
C THR A 222 -13.06 -15.83 -5.30
N PRO A 223 -12.67 -17.08 -5.62
CA PRO A 223 -11.63 -17.81 -4.89
C PRO A 223 -10.25 -17.14 -4.95
N ARG A 224 -9.52 -17.20 -3.83
CA ARG A 224 -8.21 -16.61 -3.57
C ARG A 224 -7.29 -17.65 -2.94
N ASN A 225 -6.07 -17.76 -3.46
CA ASN A 225 -5.04 -18.68 -3.01
C ASN A 225 -3.89 -17.93 -2.33
N SER A 226 -2.81 -18.63 -2.00
CA SER A 226 -1.61 -18.03 -1.38
C SER A 226 -0.85 -17.00 -2.23
N SER A 227 -1.13 -16.91 -3.54
CA SER A 227 -0.57 -15.88 -4.43
C SER A 227 -1.38 -14.59 -4.47
N PHE A 228 -2.58 -14.58 -3.88
CA PHE A 228 -3.42 -13.39 -3.81
C PHE A 228 -2.79 -12.36 -2.86
N PRO A 229 -2.85 -11.04 -3.16
CA PRO A 229 -2.32 -10.02 -2.26
C PRO A 229 -2.91 -10.13 -0.84
N ASN A 230 -2.04 -10.06 0.17
CA ASN A 230 -2.47 -10.11 1.56
C ASN A 230 -3.45 -8.96 1.86
N HIS A 231 -4.53 -9.27 2.58
CA HIS A 231 -5.57 -8.35 3.00
C HIS A 231 -5.60 -8.31 4.53
N SER A 232 -5.40 -7.16 5.16
CA SER A 232 -5.45 -7.14 6.63
C SER A 232 -6.77 -6.62 7.18
N CYS A 233 -7.00 -7.02 8.43
CA CYS A 233 -8.16 -6.64 9.23
C CYS A 233 -7.90 -5.49 10.20
N SER A 234 -6.69 -4.92 10.21
CA SER A 234 -6.40 -3.69 10.95
C SER A 234 -6.82 -2.46 10.13
N ALA A 235 -7.39 -1.45 10.78
CA ALA A 235 -7.68 -0.18 10.13
C ALA A 235 -6.39 0.44 9.58
N ASN A 236 -6.41 0.86 8.32
CA ASN A 236 -5.26 1.52 7.71
C ASN A 236 -5.09 2.90 8.36
N GLN A 237 -3.87 3.27 8.75
CA GLN A 237 -3.63 4.54 9.45
C GLN A 237 -4.06 5.74 8.60
N ILE A 238 -4.04 5.61 7.28
CA ILE A 238 -4.47 6.67 6.37
C ILE A 238 -5.95 6.99 6.47
N ASP A 239 -6.77 6.12 7.06
CA ASP A 239 -8.20 6.36 7.28
C ASP A 239 -8.46 7.33 8.44
N ASP A 240 -7.51 7.45 9.38
CA ASP A 240 -7.56 8.48 10.43
C ASP A 240 -7.34 9.88 9.84
N ALA A 241 -8.19 10.84 10.23
CA ALA A 241 -8.17 12.18 9.65
C ALA A 241 -6.93 13.00 10.06
N ASP A 242 -6.40 12.81 11.28
CA ASP A 242 -5.20 13.51 11.75
C ASP A 242 -3.98 13.00 10.99
N PHE A 243 -3.83 11.67 10.91
CA PHE A 243 -2.78 11.02 10.15
C PHE A 243 -2.86 11.38 8.66
N PHE A 244 -4.05 11.33 8.05
CA PHE A 244 -4.26 11.70 6.64
C PHE A 244 -3.73 13.11 6.32
N VAL A 245 -4.08 14.10 7.15
CA VAL A 245 -3.64 15.48 6.96
C VAL A 245 -2.13 15.59 7.14
N ARG A 246 -1.56 15.03 8.21
CA ARG A 246 -0.09 15.05 8.42
C ARG A 246 0.66 14.44 7.25
N GLN A 247 0.13 13.33 6.72
CA GLN A 247 0.73 12.64 5.60
C GLN A 247 0.71 13.50 4.33
N HIS A 248 -0.35 14.29 4.10
CA HIS A 248 -0.42 15.23 2.98
C HIS A 248 0.58 16.38 3.10
N TYR A 249 0.76 16.92 4.31
CA TYR A 249 1.82 17.91 4.57
C TYR A 249 3.21 17.33 4.29
N ALA A 250 3.47 16.08 4.72
CA ALA A 250 4.75 15.43 4.48
C ALA A 250 4.97 15.14 2.99
N ASP A 251 4.00 14.55 2.30
CA ASP A 251 4.14 14.10 0.92
C ASP A 251 4.18 15.27 -0.08
N PHE A 252 3.42 16.33 0.16
CA PHE A 252 3.26 17.42 -0.80
C PHE A 252 4.02 18.68 -0.44
N LEU A 253 4.17 18.99 0.86
CA LEU A 253 4.81 20.23 1.32
C LEU A 253 6.18 19.99 1.99
N ASN A 254 6.58 18.73 2.15
CA ASN A 254 7.85 18.32 2.77
C ASN A 254 8.07 18.92 4.17
N ARG A 255 6.98 19.03 4.95
CA ARG A 255 7.01 19.55 6.32
C ARG A 255 5.90 18.95 7.17
N GLN A 256 5.96 19.19 8.47
CA GLN A 256 4.83 18.94 9.37
C GLN A 256 3.85 20.13 9.34
N PRO A 257 2.56 19.90 9.59
CA PRO A 257 1.61 20.99 9.75
C PRO A 257 1.90 21.79 11.02
N ASP A 258 1.66 23.09 10.95
CA ASP A 258 1.45 23.90 12.15
C ASP A 258 0.12 23.52 12.82
N THR A 259 -0.04 23.89 14.09
CA THR A 259 -1.23 23.52 14.88
C THR A 259 -2.53 24.00 14.25
N SER A 260 -2.55 25.22 13.71
CA SER A 260 -3.74 25.79 13.06
C SER A 260 -4.07 25.10 11.75
N GLY A 261 -3.07 24.84 10.90
CA GLY A 261 -3.24 24.14 9.62
C GLY A 261 -3.76 22.72 9.81
N LEU A 262 -3.18 21.96 10.76
CA LEU A 262 -3.67 20.62 11.09
C LEU A 262 -5.13 20.66 11.54
N ALA A 263 -5.46 21.55 12.49
CA ALA A 263 -6.81 21.66 13.00
C ALA A 263 -7.80 22.03 11.88
N PHE A 264 -7.45 22.98 11.01
CA PHE A 264 -8.30 23.41 9.91
C PHE A 264 -8.65 22.26 8.97
N TRP A 265 -7.64 21.56 8.43
CA TRP A 265 -7.87 20.49 7.45
C TRP A 265 -8.51 19.25 8.07
N ARG A 266 -8.11 18.85 9.27
CA ARG A 266 -8.73 17.74 9.99
C ARG A 266 -10.22 18.01 10.22
N ASN A 267 -10.56 19.23 10.67
CA ASN A 267 -11.94 19.61 10.96
C ASN A 267 -12.83 19.59 9.70
N GLN A 268 -12.27 19.80 8.49
CA GLN A 268 -13.03 19.63 7.24
C GLN A 268 -13.53 18.20 7.04
N ILE A 269 -12.76 17.20 7.47
CA ILE A 269 -13.11 15.78 7.34
C ILE A 269 -14.01 15.37 8.50
N THR A 270 -13.64 15.70 9.74
CA THR A 270 -14.39 15.27 10.93
C THR A 270 -15.75 15.93 11.06
N SER A 271 -16.01 17.05 10.38
CA SER A 271 -17.34 17.67 10.32
C SER A 271 -18.42 16.75 9.72
N CYS A 272 -18.02 15.69 9.03
CA CYS A 272 -18.94 14.69 8.46
C CYS A 272 -19.49 13.68 9.48
N GLY A 273 -18.99 13.65 10.72
CA GLY A 273 -19.35 12.62 11.69
C GLY A 273 -19.06 11.22 11.16
N THR A 274 -20.08 10.36 11.08
CA THR A 274 -19.98 8.97 10.57
C THR A 274 -20.47 8.80 9.13
N ASN A 275 -20.84 9.88 8.43
CA ASN A 275 -21.34 9.81 7.06
C ASN A 275 -20.19 9.53 6.07
N GLN A 276 -20.12 8.29 5.58
CA GLN A 276 -19.03 7.82 4.71
C GLN A 276 -18.94 8.56 3.37
N ALA A 277 -20.07 8.87 2.73
CA ALA A 277 -20.06 9.62 1.46
C ALA A 277 -19.52 11.05 1.65
N CYS A 278 -19.85 11.69 2.78
CA CYS A 278 -19.29 12.98 3.14
C CYS A 278 -17.78 12.89 3.43
N ILE A 279 -17.36 11.88 4.19
CA ILE A 279 -15.93 11.66 4.53
C ILE A 279 -15.11 11.46 3.25
N GLU A 280 -15.58 10.60 2.33
CA GLU A 280 -14.91 10.33 1.06
C GLU A 280 -14.74 11.63 0.25
N LEU A 281 -15.81 12.40 0.06
CA LEU A 281 -15.77 13.66 -0.67
C LEU A 281 -14.86 14.69 0.00
N LYS A 282 -14.90 14.81 1.34
CA LYS A 282 -14.03 15.72 2.08
C LYS A 282 -12.56 15.31 2.00
N ARG A 283 -12.24 14.02 2.05
CA ARG A 283 -10.87 13.52 1.86
C ARG A 283 -10.34 13.88 0.47
N ILE A 284 -11.14 13.66 -0.57
CA ILE A 284 -10.80 14.05 -1.95
C ILE A 284 -10.51 15.56 -2.04
N ASN A 285 -11.40 16.39 -1.50
CA ASN A 285 -11.28 17.85 -1.59
C ASN A 285 -10.13 18.41 -0.74
N VAL A 286 -9.96 17.94 0.49
CA VAL A 286 -8.83 18.31 1.35
C VAL A 286 -7.52 17.94 0.66
N SER A 287 -7.46 16.74 0.10
CA SER A 287 -6.28 16.25 -0.60
C SER A 287 -5.91 17.11 -1.82
N ALA A 288 -6.89 17.36 -2.69
CA ALA A 288 -6.71 18.20 -3.87
C ALA A 288 -6.30 19.64 -3.51
N ALA A 289 -6.80 20.17 -2.39
CA ALA A 289 -6.51 21.54 -1.96
C ALA A 289 -5.02 21.80 -1.69
N PHE A 290 -4.23 20.78 -1.32
CA PHE A 290 -2.78 20.95 -1.18
C PHE A 290 -2.11 21.34 -2.50
N PHE A 291 -2.50 20.72 -3.61
CA PHE A 291 -1.99 21.08 -4.95
C PHE A 291 -2.47 22.46 -5.40
N LEU A 292 -3.60 22.93 -4.90
CA LEU A 292 -4.15 24.26 -5.20
C LEU A 292 -3.61 25.35 -4.27
N SER A 293 -2.93 24.97 -3.18
CA SER A 293 -2.37 25.92 -2.23
C SER A 293 -1.29 26.78 -2.88
N VAL A 294 -1.20 28.04 -2.43
CA VAL A 294 -0.12 28.95 -2.84
C VAL A 294 1.24 28.30 -2.61
N GLU A 295 1.41 27.60 -1.49
CA GLU A 295 2.66 26.92 -1.15
C GLU A 295 3.09 25.94 -2.24
N PHE A 296 2.19 25.05 -2.69
CA PHE A 296 2.52 24.06 -3.72
C PHE A 296 2.62 24.67 -5.12
N GLN A 297 1.81 25.69 -5.43
CA GLN A 297 1.87 26.44 -6.70
C GLN A 297 3.21 27.13 -6.91
N GLU A 298 3.78 27.66 -5.82
CA GLU A 298 5.03 28.41 -5.83
C GLU A 298 6.28 27.56 -5.52
N THR A 299 6.10 26.28 -5.18
CA THR A 299 7.19 25.31 -4.92
C THR A 299 7.15 24.18 -5.95
N GLY A 300 6.36 23.13 -5.71
CA GLY A 300 6.23 21.94 -6.56
C GLY A 300 5.98 22.25 -8.03
N TYR A 301 4.96 23.07 -8.33
CA TYR A 301 4.69 23.42 -9.72
C TYR A 301 5.73 24.37 -10.33
N LEU A 302 6.40 25.18 -9.52
CA LEU A 302 7.50 26.00 -10.02
C LEU A 302 8.71 25.14 -10.42
N VAL A 303 9.06 24.12 -9.63
CA VAL A 303 10.10 23.15 -9.98
C VAL A 303 9.76 22.45 -11.30
N TYR A 304 8.54 21.91 -11.42
CA TYR A 304 8.07 21.28 -12.66
C TYR A 304 8.24 22.22 -13.87
N ARG A 305 7.75 23.47 -13.77
CA ARG A 305 7.82 24.45 -14.86
C ARG A 305 9.26 24.87 -15.17
N THR A 306 10.14 24.86 -14.18
CA THR A 306 11.58 25.13 -14.38
C THR A 306 12.23 24.06 -15.25
N TYR A 307 11.98 22.78 -14.96
CA TYR A 307 12.44 21.67 -15.81
C TYR A 307 11.82 21.73 -17.21
N LYS A 308 10.54 22.09 -17.32
CA LYS A 308 9.86 22.28 -18.61
C LYS A 308 10.51 23.38 -19.44
N ALA A 309 10.73 24.56 -18.85
CA ALA A 309 11.34 25.70 -19.51
C ALA A 309 12.79 25.45 -19.92
N ALA A 310 13.54 24.68 -19.11
CA ALA A 310 14.94 24.38 -19.39
C ALA A 310 15.16 23.23 -20.38
N TYR A 311 14.25 22.24 -20.44
CA TYR A 311 14.54 21.00 -21.17
C TYR A 311 13.44 20.55 -22.12
N GLY A 312 12.23 21.11 -22.01
CA GLY A 312 11.06 20.72 -22.80
C GLY A 312 10.47 19.39 -22.35
N ASN A 313 10.04 18.57 -23.32
CA ASN A 313 9.56 17.20 -23.07
C ASN A 313 10.59 16.18 -23.54
N LEU A 314 10.55 14.97 -22.97
CA LEU A 314 11.24 13.83 -23.54
C LEU A 314 10.46 13.27 -24.74
N PRO A 315 11.12 12.55 -25.67
CA PRO A 315 10.40 11.75 -26.65
C PRO A 315 9.47 10.76 -25.95
N ASN A 316 8.16 10.87 -26.19
CA ASN A 316 7.10 10.01 -25.63
C ASN A 316 6.94 10.03 -24.09
N ALA A 317 7.55 10.99 -23.40
CA ALA A 317 7.45 11.13 -21.95
C ALA A 317 7.31 12.63 -21.58
N PRO A 318 6.64 12.95 -20.45
CA PRO A 318 6.47 14.33 -20.01
C PRO A 318 7.81 14.99 -19.62
N VAL A 319 7.74 16.18 -19.00
CA VAL A 319 8.90 16.95 -18.49
C VAL A 319 9.99 16.04 -17.90
N PRO A 320 11.27 16.26 -18.22
CA PRO A 320 12.36 15.37 -17.82
C PRO A 320 12.84 15.64 -16.39
N VAL A 321 11.92 15.47 -15.44
CA VAL A 321 12.15 15.55 -13.99
C VAL A 321 11.78 14.20 -13.36
N LYS A 322 12.69 13.66 -12.56
CA LYS A 322 12.43 12.47 -11.74
C LYS A 322 12.15 12.85 -10.29
N LEU A 323 11.59 11.92 -9.52
CA LEU A 323 11.26 12.16 -8.12
C LEU A 323 12.49 12.54 -7.27
N ASP A 324 13.62 11.88 -7.51
CA ASP A 324 14.89 12.12 -6.81
C ASP A 324 15.49 13.50 -7.11
N GLU A 325 15.21 14.06 -8.29
CA GLU A 325 15.50 15.45 -8.65
C GLU A 325 14.47 16.43 -8.06
N PHE A 326 13.19 16.06 -8.10
CA PHE A 326 12.07 16.92 -7.70
C PHE A 326 12.04 17.24 -6.21
N LEU A 327 12.24 16.24 -5.35
CA LEU A 327 12.13 16.40 -3.90
C LEU A 327 13.15 17.38 -3.30
N PRO A 328 14.46 17.30 -3.58
CA PRO A 328 15.41 18.28 -3.05
C PRO A 328 15.17 19.69 -3.59
N ASP A 329 14.75 19.83 -4.85
CA ASP A 329 14.47 21.13 -5.46
C ASP A 329 13.25 21.80 -4.82
N THR A 330 12.18 21.04 -4.59
CA THR A 330 11.00 21.54 -3.88
C THR A 330 11.32 21.91 -2.44
N GLN A 331 12.13 21.10 -1.76
CA GLN A 331 12.59 21.40 -0.40
C GLN A 331 13.39 22.69 -0.33
N MET A 332 14.24 22.96 -1.32
CA MET A 332 15.03 24.18 -1.39
C MET A 332 14.11 25.41 -1.47
N ILE A 333 13.04 25.35 -2.26
CA ILE A 333 12.10 26.47 -2.39
C ILE A 333 11.22 26.59 -1.13
N SER A 334 10.76 25.48 -0.54
CA SER A 334 9.85 25.49 0.61
C SER A 334 10.53 25.70 1.97
N GLN A 335 11.86 25.73 2.02
CA GLN A 335 12.61 25.78 3.28
C GLN A 335 12.20 26.95 4.19
N GLY A 336 11.61 26.64 5.35
CA GLY A 336 11.18 27.65 6.33
C GLY A 336 9.94 28.45 5.92
N VAL A 337 9.27 28.08 4.82
CA VAL A 337 8.05 28.76 4.36
C VAL A 337 6.84 28.17 5.06
N VAL A 338 6.09 29.03 5.75
CA VAL A 338 4.75 28.74 6.26
C VAL A 338 3.85 29.88 5.78
N VAL A 339 2.97 29.60 4.81
CA VAL A 339 2.10 30.63 4.23
C VAL A 339 1.25 31.28 5.32
N ASN A 340 1.15 32.62 5.26
CA ASN A 340 0.52 33.50 6.26
C ASN A 340 1.30 33.71 7.57
N ALA A 341 2.47 33.09 7.77
CA ALA A 341 3.35 33.44 8.88
C ALA A 341 4.12 34.75 8.59
N PRO A 342 4.41 35.62 9.57
CA PRO A 342 5.11 36.88 9.32
C PRO A 342 6.41 36.70 8.51
N GLY A 343 6.54 37.40 7.37
CA GLY A 343 7.74 37.41 6.52
C GLY A 343 7.89 36.23 5.56
N TRP A 344 6.88 35.36 5.44
CA TRP A 344 6.94 34.17 4.59
C TRP A 344 7.16 34.47 3.10
N GLU A 345 6.63 35.58 2.58
CA GLU A 345 6.79 35.98 1.17
C GLU A 345 8.25 36.27 0.84
N GLN A 346 8.95 37.01 1.73
CA GLN A 346 10.36 37.32 1.55
C GLN A 346 11.23 36.07 1.66
N GLN A 347 10.91 35.16 2.58
CA GLN A 347 11.61 33.88 2.71
C GLN A 347 11.46 33.04 1.42
N LEU A 348 10.23 32.92 0.92
CA LEU A 348 9.94 32.22 -0.33
C LEU A 348 10.69 32.84 -1.51
N GLU A 349 10.69 34.17 -1.62
CA GLU A 349 11.41 34.89 -2.68
C GLU A 349 12.93 34.62 -2.62
N ASN A 350 13.54 34.69 -1.44
CA ASN A 350 14.94 34.37 -1.24
C ASN A 350 15.26 32.92 -1.65
N ASN A 351 14.39 31.98 -1.27
CA ASN A 351 14.55 30.57 -1.62
C ASN A 351 14.45 30.33 -3.13
N LYS A 352 13.49 30.97 -3.82
CA LYS A 352 13.36 30.90 -5.28
C LYS A 352 14.62 31.42 -5.97
N VAL A 353 15.13 32.58 -5.55
CA VAL A 353 16.37 33.13 -6.12
C VAL A 353 17.52 32.14 -5.98
N ALA A 354 17.71 31.57 -4.78
CA ALA A 354 18.75 30.58 -4.54
C ALA A 354 18.58 29.34 -5.42
N PHE A 355 17.35 28.82 -5.53
CA PHE A 355 17.02 27.67 -6.38
C PHE A 355 17.38 27.91 -7.84
N PHE A 356 16.97 29.03 -8.43
CA PHE A 356 17.27 29.30 -9.84
C PHE A 356 18.77 29.50 -10.10
N VAL A 357 19.51 30.10 -9.16
CA VAL A 357 20.98 30.24 -9.26
C VAL A 357 21.67 28.88 -9.20
N ASP A 358 21.26 27.99 -8.28
CA ASP A 358 21.75 26.61 -8.22
C ASP A 358 21.42 25.86 -9.52
N PHE A 359 20.17 25.90 -9.94
CA PHE A 359 19.67 25.17 -11.11
C PHE A 359 20.46 25.49 -12.38
N VAL A 360 20.71 26.77 -12.67
CA VAL A 360 21.46 27.17 -13.88
C VAL A 360 22.95 26.87 -13.78
N SER A 361 23.47 26.61 -12.58
CA SER A 361 24.88 26.23 -12.33
C SER A 361 25.13 24.74 -12.54
N ARG A 362 24.07 23.92 -12.55
CA ARG A 362 24.16 22.45 -12.75
C ARG A 362 24.77 22.12 -14.11
N LEU A 363 25.56 21.04 -14.15
CA LEU A 363 26.24 20.60 -15.38
C LEU A 363 25.27 20.34 -16.52
N ARG A 364 24.12 19.72 -16.23
CA ARG A 364 23.06 19.45 -17.21
C ARG A 364 22.53 20.73 -17.88
N PHE A 365 22.35 21.80 -17.11
CA PHE A 365 21.91 23.10 -17.63
C PHE A 365 23.01 23.78 -18.45
N ARG A 366 24.24 23.81 -17.93
CA ARG A 366 25.39 24.42 -18.64
C ARG A 366 25.71 23.73 -19.96
N ASN A 367 25.53 22.40 -20.04
CA ASN A 367 25.69 21.66 -21.28
C ASN A 367 24.58 21.95 -22.30
N ALA A 368 23.34 22.17 -21.84
CA ALA A 368 22.22 22.53 -22.71
C ALA A 368 22.33 23.97 -23.25
N TYR A 369 22.96 24.86 -22.48
CA TYR A 369 23.03 26.29 -22.76
C TYR A 369 24.47 26.81 -22.57
N PRO A 370 25.34 26.73 -23.59
CA PRO A 370 26.69 27.29 -23.51
C PRO A 370 26.67 28.78 -23.16
N THR A 371 27.66 29.25 -22.39
CA THR A 371 27.76 30.68 -22.01
C THR A 371 28.05 31.60 -23.19
N THR A 372 28.47 31.04 -24.33
CA THR A 372 28.75 31.76 -25.59
C THR A 372 27.50 32.18 -26.35
N LEU A 373 26.31 31.73 -25.94
CA LEU A 373 25.05 32.20 -26.51
C LEU A 373 24.88 33.68 -26.23
N THR A 374 24.31 34.41 -27.18
CA THR A 374 23.81 35.76 -26.91
C THR A 374 22.59 35.69 -25.99
N PRO A 375 22.29 36.76 -25.23
CA PRO A 375 21.08 36.83 -24.40
C PRO A 375 19.78 36.53 -25.17
N ALA A 376 19.69 36.99 -26.42
CA ALA A 376 18.55 36.74 -27.29
C ALA A 376 18.39 35.25 -27.65
N GLU A 377 19.46 34.60 -28.09
CA GLU A 377 19.45 33.17 -28.44
C GLU A 377 19.12 32.30 -27.22
N PHE A 378 19.67 32.63 -26.06
CA PHE A 378 19.39 31.92 -24.82
C PHE A 378 17.90 32.02 -24.42
N VAL A 379 17.34 33.23 -24.42
CA VAL A 379 15.93 33.46 -24.08
C VAL A 379 15.00 32.78 -25.08
N ASP A 380 15.29 32.86 -26.38
CA ASP A 380 14.50 32.22 -27.42
C ASP A 380 14.53 30.69 -27.29
N ALA A 381 15.68 30.12 -26.93
CA ALA A 381 15.81 28.69 -26.68
C ALA A 381 14.98 28.23 -25.46
N LEU A 382 14.91 29.02 -24.39
CA LEU A 382 14.06 28.73 -23.24
C LEU A 382 12.57 28.75 -23.59
N PHE A 383 12.10 29.79 -24.30
CA PHE A 383 10.70 29.86 -24.75
C PHE A 383 10.34 28.73 -25.72
N ALA A 384 11.27 28.36 -26.60
CA ALA A 384 11.09 27.22 -27.50
C ALA A 384 10.94 25.90 -26.74
N LYS A 385 11.72 25.65 -25.69
CA LYS A 385 11.57 24.46 -24.83
C LYS A 385 10.28 24.49 -24.02
N ALA A 386 9.90 25.65 -23.51
CA ALA A 386 8.63 25.86 -22.83
C ALA A 386 7.42 25.65 -23.76
N VAL A 387 7.61 25.74 -25.09
CA VAL A 387 6.53 25.73 -26.10
C VAL A 387 5.56 26.91 -25.87
N VAL A 388 6.12 28.04 -25.47
CA VAL A 388 5.39 29.29 -25.26
C VAL A 388 5.85 30.31 -26.28
N ALA A 389 4.91 30.91 -27.00
CA ALA A 389 5.18 32.07 -27.83
C ALA A 389 5.07 33.34 -26.96
N PRO A 390 6.19 33.99 -26.59
CA PRO A 390 6.13 35.19 -25.77
C PRO A 390 5.62 36.39 -26.58
N SER A 391 4.96 37.33 -25.91
CA SER A 391 4.80 38.68 -26.44
C SER A 391 6.16 39.37 -26.59
N ALA A 392 6.23 40.39 -27.44
CA ALA A 392 7.44 41.20 -27.61
C ALA A 392 7.95 41.78 -26.28
N SER A 393 7.03 42.16 -25.38
CA SER A 393 7.36 42.71 -24.07
C SER A 393 7.95 41.67 -23.11
N GLU A 394 7.39 40.45 -23.07
CA GLU A 394 7.90 39.37 -22.21
C GLU A 394 9.29 38.93 -22.67
N ARG A 395 9.47 38.77 -23.99
CA ARG A 395 10.78 38.46 -24.57
C ARG A 395 11.79 39.55 -24.25
N ALA A 396 11.44 40.82 -24.46
CA ALA A 396 12.33 41.95 -24.17
C ALA A 396 12.71 42.03 -22.68
N ALA A 397 11.77 41.77 -21.77
CA ALA A 397 12.05 41.75 -20.33
C ALA A 397 13.01 40.61 -19.94
N ALA A 398 12.85 39.41 -20.51
CA ALA A 398 13.75 38.29 -20.26
C ALA A 398 15.16 38.52 -20.83
N VAL A 399 15.28 39.10 -22.02
CA VAL A 399 16.59 39.51 -22.59
C VAL A 399 17.21 40.63 -21.75
N GLY A 400 16.39 41.57 -21.27
CA GLY A 400 16.82 42.70 -20.44
C GLY A 400 17.46 42.31 -19.11
N GLU A 401 17.26 41.07 -18.62
CA GLU A 401 17.94 40.55 -17.42
C GLU A 401 19.47 40.54 -17.53
N PHE A 402 19.99 40.55 -18.76
CA PHE A 402 21.41 40.57 -19.09
C PHE A 402 21.96 41.99 -19.33
N GLY A 403 21.11 43.04 -19.31
CA GLY A 403 21.53 44.41 -19.56
C GLY A 403 22.22 44.58 -20.92
N SER A 404 23.46 45.09 -20.92
CA SER A 404 24.28 45.27 -22.12
C SER A 404 25.28 44.12 -22.37
N ALA A 405 25.13 42.98 -21.70
CA ALA A 405 26.00 41.84 -21.92
C ALA A 405 25.85 41.29 -23.34
N VAL A 406 26.98 40.83 -23.91
CA VAL A 406 27.01 40.25 -25.26
C VAL A 406 26.84 38.73 -25.25
N ASP A 407 27.01 38.11 -24.08
CA ASP A 407 26.93 36.66 -23.87
C ASP A 407 26.09 36.33 -22.63
N THR A 408 26.05 35.05 -22.27
CA THR A 408 25.30 34.55 -21.11
C THR A 408 26.20 33.98 -20.03
N ALA A 409 27.37 34.58 -19.79
CA ALA A 409 28.27 34.17 -18.71
C ALA A 409 27.75 34.53 -17.30
N ASP A 410 26.94 35.59 -17.15
CA ASP A 410 26.35 35.99 -15.87
C ASP A 410 25.31 34.96 -15.40
N THR A 411 25.68 34.23 -14.33
CA THR A 411 24.85 33.18 -13.72
C THR A 411 23.55 33.74 -13.12
N ALA A 412 23.60 34.93 -12.51
CA ALA A 412 22.43 35.55 -11.92
C ALA A 412 21.44 36.03 -12.99
N ALA A 413 21.94 36.57 -14.11
CA ALA A 413 21.10 36.94 -15.25
C ALA A 413 20.41 35.72 -15.89
N ARG A 414 21.14 34.61 -16.08
CA ARG A 414 20.56 33.33 -16.55
C ARG A 414 19.44 32.85 -15.63
N ALA A 415 19.67 32.90 -14.31
CA ALA A 415 18.70 32.48 -13.32
C ALA A 415 17.40 33.31 -13.40
N ARG A 416 17.51 34.64 -13.47
CA ARG A 416 16.35 35.54 -13.60
C ARG A 416 15.62 35.34 -14.93
N ALA A 417 16.33 35.18 -16.04
CA ALA A 417 15.73 34.91 -17.34
C ALA A 417 14.99 33.57 -17.39
N LEU A 418 15.58 32.48 -16.87
CA LEU A 418 14.90 31.18 -16.75
C LEU A 418 13.66 31.28 -15.86
N ARG A 419 13.76 31.97 -14.73
CA ARG A 419 12.64 32.18 -13.81
C ARG A 419 11.46 32.89 -14.49
N ARG A 420 11.71 33.94 -15.27
CA ARG A 420 10.66 34.63 -16.06
C ARG A 420 9.90 33.69 -16.98
N VAL A 421 10.60 32.74 -17.62
CA VAL A 421 9.95 31.75 -18.50
C VAL A 421 9.18 30.72 -17.66
N ALA A 422 9.74 30.23 -16.55
CA ALA A 422 9.12 29.24 -15.67
C ALA A 422 7.87 29.76 -14.92
N GLU A 423 7.84 31.05 -14.58
CA GLU A 423 6.71 31.74 -13.95
C GLU A 423 5.74 32.36 -14.98
N ASN A 424 5.96 32.14 -16.28
CA ASN A 424 5.06 32.63 -17.32
C ASN A 424 3.65 32.04 -17.18
N SER A 425 2.62 32.89 -17.20
CA SER A 425 1.24 32.47 -16.99
C SER A 425 0.73 31.51 -18.07
N THR A 426 1.16 31.68 -19.32
CA THR A 426 0.78 30.79 -20.43
C THR A 426 1.37 29.41 -20.20
N LEU A 427 2.65 29.32 -19.79
CA LEU A 427 3.26 28.05 -19.42
C LEU A 427 2.50 27.37 -18.27
N GLY A 428 2.17 28.15 -17.23
CA GLY A 428 1.39 27.66 -16.09
C GLY A 428 0.05 27.07 -16.49
N GLN A 429 -0.67 27.71 -17.41
CA GLN A 429 -1.96 27.23 -17.91
C GLN A 429 -1.82 25.96 -18.77
N GLN A 430 -0.86 25.94 -19.70
CA GLN A 430 -0.63 24.82 -20.63
C GLN A 430 -0.21 23.53 -19.91
N GLU A 431 0.54 23.66 -18.84
CA GLU A 431 1.13 22.54 -18.11
C GLU A 431 0.31 22.09 -16.90
N ARG A 432 -0.75 22.82 -16.53
CA ARG A 432 -1.56 22.55 -15.33
C ARG A 432 -1.94 21.08 -15.16
N ASN A 433 -2.58 20.49 -16.18
CA ASN A 433 -3.08 19.12 -16.09
C ASN A 433 -1.94 18.09 -16.10
N ARG A 434 -0.89 18.31 -16.90
CA ARG A 434 0.30 17.43 -16.98
C ARG A 434 1.04 17.39 -15.65
N ALA A 435 1.28 18.56 -15.09
CA ALA A 435 1.90 18.69 -13.78
C ALA A 435 1.03 18.02 -12.71
N PHE A 436 -0.28 18.29 -12.67
CA PHE A 436 -1.18 17.68 -11.69
C PHE A 436 -1.15 16.15 -11.73
N VAL A 437 -1.12 15.55 -12.93
CA VAL A 437 -1.00 14.09 -13.10
C VAL A 437 0.33 13.59 -12.54
N LEU A 438 1.45 14.22 -12.89
CA LEU A 438 2.77 13.82 -12.39
C LEU A 438 2.84 13.89 -10.86
N MET A 439 2.23 14.93 -10.27
CA MET A 439 2.22 15.10 -8.82
C MET A 439 1.41 14.03 -8.08
N GLN A 440 0.49 13.32 -8.75
CA GLN A 440 -0.16 12.18 -8.12
C GLN A 440 0.86 11.04 -7.89
N TYR A 441 1.73 10.77 -8.87
CA TYR A 441 2.77 9.74 -8.75
C TYR A 441 3.83 10.14 -7.72
N PHE A 442 4.32 11.37 -7.80
CA PHE A 442 5.36 11.86 -6.88
C PHE A 442 4.86 12.01 -5.45
N GLY A 443 3.64 12.52 -5.29
CA GLY A 443 3.03 12.78 -4.00
C GLY A 443 2.53 11.50 -3.32
N TYR A 444 1.55 10.81 -3.94
CA TYR A 444 0.92 9.64 -3.32
C TYR A 444 1.78 8.38 -3.45
N LEU A 445 2.32 8.10 -4.63
CA LEU A 445 2.96 6.80 -4.88
C LEU A 445 4.45 6.81 -4.57
N ARG A 446 5.05 7.99 -4.40
CA ARG A 446 6.48 8.18 -4.12
C ARG A 446 7.39 7.45 -5.12
N ARG A 447 7.01 7.44 -6.40
CA ARG A 447 7.80 6.87 -7.50
C ARG A 447 7.65 7.65 -8.80
N ASN A 448 8.51 7.37 -9.80
CA ASN A 448 8.28 7.88 -11.15
C ASN A 448 7.12 7.13 -11.82
N PRO A 449 6.36 7.76 -12.74
CA PRO A 449 5.24 7.11 -13.39
C PRO A 449 5.60 5.83 -14.15
N ASN A 450 6.83 5.73 -14.63
CA ASN A 450 7.35 4.61 -15.41
C ASN A 450 8.19 3.61 -14.61
N ASP A 451 8.27 3.77 -13.28
CA ASP A 451 8.90 2.80 -12.39
C ASP A 451 7.94 1.64 -12.07
N PRO A 452 8.43 0.48 -11.59
CA PRO A 452 7.58 -0.57 -11.01
C PRO A 452 6.59 0.01 -9.98
N PRO A 453 5.35 -0.49 -9.88
CA PRO A 453 4.85 -1.75 -10.45
C PRO A 453 4.34 -1.65 -11.90
N GLU A 454 4.65 -0.61 -12.67
CA GLU A 454 4.18 -0.54 -14.07
C GLU A 454 4.72 -1.70 -14.93
N PRO A 455 3.85 -2.52 -15.54
CA PRO A 455 4.28 -3.75 -16.23
C PRO A 455 5.24 -3.52 -17.39
N THR A 456 5.07 -2.40 -18.11
CA THR A 456 5.83 -2.06 -19.32
C THR A 456 6.94 -1.05 -19.06
N LEU A 457 7.09 -0.56 -17.83
CA LEU A 457 8.06 0.49 -17.44
C LEU A 457 8.00 1.73 -18.34
N ASP A 458 6.80 2.10 -18.78
CA ASP A 458 6.52 3.23 -19.67
C ASP A 458 5.55 4.24 -19.02
N PHE A 459 5.07 5.21 -19.81
CA PHE A 459 4.16 6.27 -19.32
C PHE A 459 2.68 5.99 -19.60
N GLN A 460 2.26 4.74 -19.82
CA GLN A 460 0.86 4.43 -20.14
C GLN A 460 -0.10 4.85 -19.04
N GLY A 461 0.19 4.53 -17.77
CA GLY A 461 -0.64 4.96 -16.64
C GLY A 461 -0.77 6.49 -16.55
N TYR A 462 0.35 7.21 -16.72
CA TYR A 462 0.37 8.67 -16.77
C TYR A 462 -0.49 9.21 -17.92
N ASN A 463 -0.33 8.66 -19.13
CA ASN A 463 -1.08 9.10 -20.31
C ASN A 463 -2.57 8.79 -20.19
N PHE A 464 -2.94 7.66 -19.60
CA PHE A 464 -4.33 7.32 -19.27
C PHE A 464 -4.96 8.40 -18.39
N TRP A 465 -4.32 8.73 -17.27
CA TRP A 465 -4.84 9.74 -16.35
C TRP A 465 -4.87 11.14 -16.95
N LEU A 466 -3.86 11.52 -17.72
CA LEU A 466 -3.84 12.80 -18.42
C LEU A 466 -5.00 12.91 -19.43
N ASN A 467 -5.25 11.85 -20.20
CA ASN A 467 -6.36 11.81 -21.15
C ASN A 467 -7.71 11.89 -20.43
N LYS A 468 -7.89 11.13 -19.35
CA LYS A 468 -9.11 11.17 -18.52
C LYS A 468 -9.33 12.57 -17.94
N LEU A 469 -8.30 13.19 -17.37
CA LEU A 469 -8.39 14.53 -16.81
C LEU A 469 -8.72 15.59 -17.88
N ASN A 470 -8.14 15.48 -19.08
CA ASN A 470 -8.45 16.37 -20.19
C ASN A 470 -9.88 16.21 -20.71
N GLN A 471 -10.42 14.98 -20.73
CA GLN A 471 -11.82 14.72 -21.10
C GLN A 471 -12.81 15.48 -20.20
N PHE A 472 -12.46 15.68 -18.94
CA PHE A 472 -13.25 16.45 -17.96
C PHE A 472 -12.73 17.88 -17.76
N ASN A 473 -12.01 18.45 -18.74
CA ASN A 473 -11.52 19.83 -18.71
C ASN A 473 -10.66 20.20 -17.47
N GLY A 474 -9.99 19.21 -16.86
CA GLY A 474 -9.21 19.41 -15.63
C GLY A 474 -10.01 19.25 -14.34
N ASP A 475 -11.28 18.86 -14.39
CA ASP A 475 -12.07 18.52 -13.19
C ASP A 475 -11.61 17.17 -12.63
N TYR A 476 -10.84 17.23 -11.53
CA TYR A 476 -10.29 16.04 -10.87
C TYR A 476 -11.35 15.21 -10.14
N ILE A 477 -12.51 15.79 -9.81
CA ILE A 477 -13.62 15.09 -9.17
C ILE A 477 -14.33 14.26 -10.23
N ALA A 478 -14.71 14.87 -11.35
CA ALA A 478 -15.34 14.18 -12.47
C ALA A 478 -14.41 13.14 -13.12
N ALA A 479 -13.10 13.40 -13.14
CA ALA A 479 -12.10 12.42 -13.57
C ALA A 479 -11.84 11.31 -12.52
N GLU A 480 -12.39 11.43 -11.31
CA GLU A 480 -12.14 10.57 -10.14
C GLU A 480 -10.66 10.38 -9.81
N MET A 481 -9.84 11.37 -10.16
CA MET A 481 -8.39 11.20 -10.20
C MET A 481 -7.82 11.09 -8.80
N VAL A 482 -8.02 12.10 -7.96
CA VAL A 482 -7.54 12.10 -6.57
C VAL A 482 -8.11 10.90 -5.81
N LYS A 483 -9.40 10.60 -6.00
CA LYS A 483 -10.07 9.43 -5.43
C LYS A 483 -9.29 8.15 -5.75
N ALA A 484 -9.03 7.89 -7.02
CA ALA A 484 -8.37 6.67 -7.45
C ALA A 484 -6.96 6.50 -6.84
N PHE A 485 -6.19 7.59 -6.70
CA PHE A 485 -4.88 7.52 -6.06
C PHE A 485 -4.98 7.30 -4.54
N ILE A 486 -5.82 8.03 -3.82
CA ILE A 486 -5.93 7.89 -2.34
C ILE A 486 -6.61 6.59 -1.90
N THR A 487 -7.35 5.92 -2.78
CA THR A 487 -7.96 4.61 -2.51
C THR A 487 -7.19 3.46 -3.16
N SER A 488 -6.13 3.73 -3.92
CA SER A 488 -5.33 2.68 -4.56
C SER A 488 -4.69 1.77 -3.51
N SER A 489 -4.55 0.49 -3.84
CA SER A 489 -3.80 -0.46 -3.02
C SER A 489 -2.37 0.01 -2.78
N GLU A 490 -1.72 0.52 -3.83
CA GLU A 490 -0.34 1.03 -3.77
C GLU A 490 -0.17 2.17 -2.76
N TYR A 491 -1.07 3.17 -2.75
CA TYR A 491 -1.02 4.25 -1.77
C TYR A 491 -1.33 3.75 -0.35
N ARG A 492 -2.39 2.96 -0.19
CA ARG A 492 -2.83 2.48 1.12
C ARG A 492 -1.77 1.63 1.79
N GLN A 493 -1.10 0.74 1.05
CA GLN A 493 -0.02 -0.13 1.54
C GLN A 493 1.16 0.60 2.20
N ARG A 494 1.32 1.91 1.94
CA ARG A 494 2.34 2.73 2.61
C ARG A 494 2.08 2.92 4.12
N PHE A 495 0.82 2.81 4.55
CA PHE A 495 0.37 3.23 5.90
C PHE A 495 -0.26 2.10 6.70
N GLY A 496 0.01 0.89 6.23
CA GLY A 496 -0.69 -0.29 6.66
C GLY A 496 -1.45 -0.92 5.51
N PRO A 497 -2.11 -2.03 5.79
CA PRO A 497 -2.68 -2.90 4.78
C PRO A 497 -3.95 -2.39 4.08
#